data_AF-A0A1C5DEJ3-F1
#
_entry.id   AF-A0A1C5DEJ3-F1
#
_cell.length_a   1.000
_cell.length_b   1.000
_cell.length_c   1.000
_cell.angle_alpha   90.00
_cell.angle_beta   90.00
_cell.angle_gamma   90.00
#
_symmetry.space_group_name_H-M   'P 1'
#
loop_
_entity.id
_entity.type
_entity.pdbx_description
1 polymer ?
#
loop_
_entity_poly.entity_id
_entity_poly.type
_entity_poly.pdbx_seq_one_letter_code
_entity_poly.pdbx_strand_id
1 'polypeptide(L)'
;GPYLASAVYGFFANGGGICYVIRIGGGTGESDDDKSEAGTARELPAGTDGTEAQLGPYTVRTLPGVTGEITVSVADPEGEDPPQDVFTLVVARDGKVVETYPAVSSKRSKDNVASQVRARSQLIEIREPGRGPAPTRPEAQTVTLRPAGDADGASGPLSAEEYVGDPDRRTGLGALEAIDEVTMVAVPDLMSAYERGDLDLESVVSVQRSLIDHCALMGDRIAILDPPPGLSPRQIKDWRMETTGFDSKFATLYYPWIKVFDPAAGRNAFVPPSGHIAGVWARNDASRGVHKAPANEVIRGAVSLQTQLTKNEHDLLNPIGLNCIRAFPGRGIRVWGARTLAADPAWRYLNVRRLFNYLEESILAGTQWVVFEPNDDALWARIRRTVSAFLVNEWRRGALFGLTPEEAFYVKCDRETNPPESIDAGQVICEIGVAPVKPAEFVVFRLSQLTGGTGAVDE
;
A
#
# COMPACT_ATOMS: atom_id res chain seq x y z
N GLY A 1 6.12 -10.12 3.77
CA GLY A 1 7.42 -9.75 4.36
C GLY A 1 7.21 -8.80 5.53
N PRO A 2 8.30 -8.38 6.20
CA PRO A 2 8.23 -7.66 7.47
C PRO A 2 7.73 -6.21 7.34
N TYR A 3 7.84 -5.58 6.16
CA TYR A 3 7.45 -4.18 5.98
C TYR A 3 6.02 -4.02 5.49
N LEU A 4 5.47 -4.99 4.77
CA LEU A 4 4.09 -4.93 4.26
C LEU A 4 3.07 -4.68 5.38
N ALA A 5 3.15 -5.39 6.51
CA ALA A 5 2.24 -5.18 7.63
C ALA A 5 2.31 -3.75 8.18
N SER A 6 3.53 -3.21 8.33
CA SER A 6 3.74 -1.82 8.77
C SER A 6 3.27 -0.80 7.74
N ALA A 7 3.44 -1.10 6.45
CA ALA A 7 3.01 -0.24 5.35
C ALA A 7 1.48 -0.17 5.26
N VAL A 8 0.79 -1.31 5.37
CA VAL A 8 -0.67 -1.40 5.39
C VAL A 8 -1.24 -0.72 6.63
N TYR A 9 -0.68 -0.99 7.82
CA TYR A 9 -1.07 -0.27 9.03
C TYR A 9 -0.89 1.25 8.88
N GLY A 10 0.26 1.68 8.34
CA GLY A 10 0.56 3.08 8.06
C GLY A 10 -0.40 3.73 7.07
N PHE A 11 -0.81 3.01 6.03
CA PHE A 11 -1.80 3.42 5.05
C PHE A 11 -3.14 3.74 5.74
N PHE A 12 -3.69 2.78 6.48
CA PHE A 12 -4.96 2.96 7.20
C PHE A 12 -4.88 4.03 8.28
N ALA A 13 -3.82 4.04 9.10
CA ALA A 13 -3.62 5.03 10.16
C ALA A 13 -3.54 6.46 9.61
N ASN A 14 -3.09 6.62 8.37
CA ASN A 14 -3.01 7.91 7.71
C ASN A 14 -4.26 8.30 6.91
N GLY A 15 -5.29 7.44 6.83
CA GLY A 15 -6.57 7.74 6.17
C GLY A 15 -6.81 7.00 4.87
N GLY A 16 -6.06 5.91 4.63
CA GLY A 16 -6.31 4.97 3.55
C GLY A 16 -7.70 4.32 3.62
N GLY A 17 -8.28 4.08 2.46
CA GLY A 17 -9.55 3.36 2.27
C GLY A 17 -9.29 1.90 1.94
N ILE A 18 -9.60 1.47 0.71
CA ILE A 18 -9.41 0.08 0.27
C ILE A 18 -7.92 -0.18 0.00
N CYS A 19 -7.43 -1.36 0.40
CA CYS A 19 -6.05 -1.80 0.15
C CYS A 19 -6.07 -3.21 -0.46
N TYR A 20 -5.50 -3.34 -1.66
CA TYR A 20 -5.29 -4.63 -2.32
C TYR A 20 -3.87 -5.09 -2.03
N VAL A 21 -3.74 -6.34 -1.59
CA VAL A 21 -2.44 -6.94 -1.24
C VAL A 21 -2.21 -8.15 -2.14
N ILE A 22 -1.08 -8.14 -2.84
CA ILE A 22 -0.65 -9.25 -3.69
C ILE A 22 0.54 -9.92 -3.05
N ARG A 23 0.49 -11.25 -3.00
CA ARG A 23 1.61 -12.07 -2.56
C ARG A 23 2.57 -12.26 -3.73
N ILE A 24 3.84 -11.95 -3.50
CA ILE A 24 4.95 -12.26 -4.40
C ILE A 24 5.71 -13.44 -3.81
N GLY A 25 6.02 -14.43 -4.63
CA GLY A 25 6.63 -15.68 -4.20
C GLY A 25 5.61 -16.67 -3.60
N GLY A 26 5.76 -17.93 -4.02
CA GLY A 26 4.93 -19.06 -3.62
C GLY A 26 4.34 -19.66 -4.86
N GLY A 27 5.03 -20.64 -5.45
CA GLY A 27 4.51 -21.35 -6.60
C GLY A 27 3.11 -21.87 -6.30
N THR A 28 2.14 -21.50 -7.13
CA THR A 28 1.08 -22.45 -7.46
C THR A 28 1.82 -23.63 -8.03
N GLY A 29 1.92 -24.72 -7.27
CA GLY A 29 2.60 -25.93 -7.74
C GLY A 29 2.11 -26.23 -9.15
N GLU A 30 3.05 -26.51 -10.05
CA GLU A 30 2.77 -27.15 -11.32
C GLU A 30 2.11 -28.50 -11.02
N SER A 31 0.79 -28.49 -10.87
CA SER A 31 -0.04 -29.65 -11.12
C SER A 31 -0.66 -29.43 -12.49
N ASP A 32 -0.28 -30.26 -13.43
CA ASP A 32 -0.78 -30.39 -14.81
C ASP A 32 -2.28 -30.76 -14.90
N ASP A 33 -3.08 -30.42 -13.89
CA ASP A 33 -4.53 -30.60 -13.88
C ASP A 33 -5.24 -29.26 -14.01
N ASP A 34 -5.81 -29.12 -15.20
CA ASP A 34 -6.65 -28.07 -15.77
C ASP A 34 -7.87 -27.69 -14.91
N LYS A 35 -7.65 -27.09 -13.72
CA LYS A 35 -8.60 -26.24 -12.98
C LYS A 35 -7.85 -25.25 -12.07
N SER A 36 -7.38 -24.15 -12.65
CA SER A 36 -7.00 -22.98 -11.85
C SER A 36 -8.25 -22.42 -11.18
N GLU A 37 -8.43 -22.71 -9.88
CA GLU A 37 -9.29 -21.87 -9.06
C GLU A 37 -8.60 -20.50 -8.98
N ALA A 38 -9.08 -19.60 -9.86
CA ALA A 38 -8.75 -18.19 -9.87
C ALA A 38 -8.72 -17.66 -8.44
N GLY A 39 -7.69 -16.86 -8.14
CA GLY A 39 -7.62 -16.06 -6.92
C GLY A 39 -8.86 -15.19 -6.80
N THR A 40 -9.88 -15.71 -6.14
CA THR A 40 -11.01 -14.93 -5.65
C THR A 40 -10.42 -13.91 -4.69
N ALA A 41 -10.83 -12.64 -4.82
CA ALA A 41 -10.50 -11.61 -3.84
C ALA A 41 -10.97 -12.12 -2.48
N ARG A 42 -10.04 -12.63 -1.68
CA ARG A 42 -10.30 -13.06 -0.31
C ARG A 42 -10.09 -11.83 0.55
N GLU A 43 -11.10 -11.49 1.34
CA GLU A 43 -10.92 -10.58 2.46
C GLU A 43 -9.78 -11.14 3.31
N LEU A 44 -8.79 -10.31 3.65
CA LEU A 44 -7.77 -10.70 4.62
C LEU A 44 -8.52 -11.09 5.90
N PRO A 45 -8.50 -12.36 6.32
CA PRO A 45 -9.20 -12.75 7.53
C PRO A 45 -8.62 -11.93 8.67
N ALA A 46 -9.49 -11.42 9.54
CA ALA A 46 -9.08 -10.77 10.77
C ALA A 46 -8.34 -11.80 11.64
N GLY A 47 -7.01 -11.86 11.50
CA GLY A 47 -6.09 -12.61 12.34
C GLY A 47 -6.52 -14.05 12.64
N THR A 48 -6.35 -14.96 11.68
CA THR A 48 -6.15 -16.37 12.00
C THR A 48 -4.82 -16.78 11.40
N ASP A 49 -3.74 -16.35 12.07
CA ASP A 49 -2.41 -16.93 11.85
C ASP A 49 -2.52 -18.44 12.09
N GLY A 50 -1.81 -19.27 11.32
CA GLY A 50 -1.75 -20.74 11.48
C GLY A 50 -1.25 -21.25 12.84
N THR A 51 -1.14 -20.36 13.82
CA THR A 51 -0.81 -20.55 15.23
C THR A 51 -1.95 -21.12 16.06
N GLU A 52 -3.18 -21.23 15.52
CA GLU A 52 -4.36 -21.76 16.22
C GLU A 52 -4.89 -23.05 15.56
N ALA A 53 -5.24 -24.05 16.37
CA ALA A 53 -5.95 -25.26 15.94
C ALA A 53 -7.05 -25.66 16.94
N GLN A 54 -8.06 -26.38 16.44
CA GLN A 54 -9.13 -26.94 17.28
C GLN A 54 -8.75 -28.32 17.78
N LEU A 55 -8.82 -28.53 19.10
CA LEU A 55 -8.61 -29.82 19.77
C LEU A 55 -9.93 -30.21 20.46
N GLY A 56 -10.82 -30.86 19.71
CA GLY A 56 -12.19 -31.10 20.16
C GLY A 56 -12.92 -29.79 20.48
N PRO A 57 -13.44 -29.59 21.71
CA PRO A 57 -14.11 -28.34 22.08
C PRO A 57 -13.15 -27.20 22.45
N TYR A 58 -11.84 -27.43 22.50
CA TYR A 58 -10.85 -26.44 22.92
C TYR A 58 -10.12 -25.81 21.73
N THR A 59 -9.74 -24.54 21.86
CA THR A 59 -8.84 -23.87 20.91
C THR A 59 -7.43 -23.84 21.49
N VAL A 60 -6.47 -24.37 20.75
CA VAL A 60 -5.06 -24.41 21.14
C VAL A 60 -4.28 -23.41 20.30
N ARG A 61 -3.38 -22.66 20.92
CA ARG A 61 -2.54 -21.66 20.27
C ARG A 61 -1.08 -21.80 20.68
N THR A 62 -0.13 -21.53 19.79
CA THR A 62 1.29 -21.38 20.18
C THR A 62 1.54 -20.09 20.96
N LEU A 63 2.41 -20.13 21.97
CA LEU A 63 2.85 -18.91 22.66
C LEU A 63 3.76 -18.06 21.75
N PRO A 64 3.81 -16.71 21.95
CA PRO A 64 4.70 -15.85 21.17
C PRO A 64 6.17 -16.26 21.31
N GLY A 65 6.90 -16.33 20.18
CA GLY A 65 8.33 -16.66 20.15
C GLY A 65 8.65 -18.16 20.08
N VAL A 66 7.64 -19.04 20.02
CA VAL A 66 7.82 -20.47 19.80
C VAL A 66 8.13 -20.74 18.33
N THR A 67 9.17 -21.53 18.08
CA THR A 67 9.64 -21.95 16.74
C THR A 67 9.63 -23.48 16.62
N GLY A 68 9.60 -24.02 15.40
CA GLY A 68 9.52 -25.47 15.14
C GLY A 68 8.08 -26.02 15.18
N GLU A 69 7.86 -27.17 14.55
CA GLU A 69 6.53 -27.76 14.42
C GLU A 69 6.02 -28.22 15.79
N ILE A 70 4.90 -27.67 16.24
CA ILE A 70 4.28 -28.05 17.52
C ILE A 70 3.12 -29.00 17.25
N THR A 71 3.19 -30.20 17.82
CA THR A 71 2.12 -31.19 17.73
C THR A 71 1.54 -31.45 19.11
N VAL A 72 0.21 -31.32 19.24
CA VAL A 72 -0.52 -31.53 20.48
C VAL A 72 -1.42 -32.75 20.31
N SER A 73 -1.24 -33.77 21.14
CA SER A 73 -2.03 -34.99 21.10
C SER A 73 -2.77 -35.26 22.40
N VAL A 74 -3.97 -35.81 22.25
CA VAL A 74 -4.82 -36.31 23.33
C VAL A 74 -4.73 -37.83 23.32
N ALA A 75 -4.34 -38.40 24.46
CA ALA A 75 -4.27 -39.84 24.67
C ALA A 75 -5.09 -40.26 25.89
N ASP A 76 -5.38 -41.55 25.98
CA ASP A 76 -5.99 -42.13 27.17
C ASP A 76 -5.05 -42.02 28.38
N PRO A 77 -5.59 -41.78 29.59
CA PRO A 77 -4.79 -41.72 30.81
C PRO A 77 -4.31 -43.13 31.20
N GLU A 78 -3.12 -43.21 31.78
CA GLU A 78 -2.55 -44.48 32.27
C GLU A 78 -3.19 -44.89 33.61
N GLY A 79 -3.78 -46.10 33.69
CA GLY A 79 -4.35 -46.67 34.91
C GLY A 79 -5.49 -47.67 34.66
N GLU A 80 -5.85 -48.47 35.68
CA GLU A 80 -7.07 -49.30 35.67
C GLU A 80 -8.30 -48.41 35.95
N ASP A 81 -9.26 -48.40 35.03
CA ASP A 81 -10.56 -47.72 35.12
C ASP A 81 -10.52 -46.19 35.43
N PRO A 82 -9.84 -45.39 34.57
CA PRO A 82 -9.73 -43.95 34.78
C PRO A 82 -11.08 -43.22 34.62
N PRO A 83 -11.30 -42.10 35.35
CA PRO A 83 -12.53 -41.31 35.20
C PRO A 83 -12.74 -40.83 33.76
N GLN A 84 -13.99 -40.89 33.27
CA GLN A 84 -14.33 -40.56 31.87
C GLN A 84 -13.95 -39.14 31.45
N ASP A 85 -13.77 -38.20 32.38
CA ASP A 85 -13.41 -36.81 32.12
C ASP A 85 -11.90 -36.52 32.12
N VAL A 86 -11.07 -37.52 32.42
CA VAL A 86 -9.60 -37.41 32.54
C VAL A 86 -8.91 -37.95 31.30
N PHE A 87 -7.83 -37.28 30.87
CA PHE A 87 -7.02 -37.65 29.71
C PHE A 87 -5.57 -37.19 29.85
N THR A 88 -4.72 -37.73 28.99
CA THR A 88 -3.32 -37.30 28.85
C THR A 88 -3.20 -36.32 27.69
N LEU A 89 -2.56 -35.17 27.92
CA LEU A 89 -2.18 -34.23 26.87
C LEU A 89 -0.67 -34.31 26.66
N VAL A 90 -0.23 -34.50 25.42
CA VAL A 90 1.20 -34.55 25.05
C VAL A 90 1.48 -33.43 24.06
N VAL A 91 2.55 -32.67 24.30
CA VAL A 91 3.04 -31.61 23.40
C VAL A 91 4.41 -32.00 22.91
N ALA A 92 4.54 -32.18 21.61
CA ALA A 92 5.80 -32.44 20.93
C ALA A 92 6.24 -31.21 20.12
N ARG A 93 7.55 -31.03 20.02
CA ARG A 93 8.19 -30.06 19.15
C ARG A 93 9.13 -30.81 18.21
N ASP A 94 8.98 -30.61 16.91
CA ASP A 94 9.78 -31.26 15.86
C ASP A 94 9.81 -32.80 16.04
N GLY A 95 8.66 -33.40 16.35
CA GLY A 95 8.49 -34.83 16.60
C GLY A 95 9.00 -35.34 17.95
N LYS A 96 9.65 -34.50 18.77
CA LYS A 96 10.12 -34.86 20.11
C LYS A 96 9.14 -34.39 21.18
N VAL A 97 8.68 -35.28 22.05
CA VAL A 97 7.83 -34.92 23.19
C VAL A 97 8.60 -33.99 24.14
N VAL A 98 8.06 -32.80 24.39
CA VAL A 98 8.67 -31.77 25.25
C VAL A 98 7.85 -31.54 26.52
N GLU A 99 6.51 -31.58 26.43
CA GLU A 99 5.64 -31.45 27.59
C GLU A 99 4.64 -32.61 27.64
N THR A 100 4.33 -33.10 28.83
CA THR A 100 3.34 -34.15 29.04
C THR A 100 2.54 -33.86 30.30
N TYR A 101 1.22 -33.98 30.17
CA TYR A 101 0.24 -33.75 31.21
C TYR A 101 -0.59 -35.03 31.39
N PRO A 102 -0.18 -35.95 32.27
CA PRO A 102 -0.69 -37.32 32.31
C PRO A 102 -2.12 -37.48 32.88
N ALA A 103 -2.66 -36.46 33.55
CA ALA A 103 -3.97 -36.55 34.20
C ALA A 103 -4.66 -35.17 34.24
N VAL A 104 -5.05 -34.66 33.08
CA VAL A 104 -5.84 -33.42 32.98
C VAL A 104 -7.31 -33.73 32.82
N SER A 105 -8.18 -32.90 33.39
CA SER A 105 -9.64 -33.07 33.36
C SER A 105 -10.31 -32.03 32.46
N SER A 106 -11.47 -32.40 31.92
CA SER A 106 -12.39 -31.49 31.24
C SER A 106 -13.35 -30.76 32.21
N LYS A 107 -13.36 -31.11 33.50
CA LYS A 107 -14.15 -30.42 34.53
C LYS A 107 -13.53 -29.06 34.88
N ARG A 108 -14.38 -28.14 35.38
CA ARG A 108 -13.94 -26.87 35.97
C ARG A 108 -13.38 -27.07 37.38
N SER A 109 -12.18 -27.64 37.46
CA SER A 109 -11.42 -27.83 38.70
C SER A 109 -9.99 -27.30 38.56
N LYS A 110 -9.16 -27.46 39.60
CA LYS A 110 -7.72 -27.14 39.51
C LYS A 110 -6.97 -28.04 38.52
N ASP A 111 -7.53 -29.20 38.20
CA ASP A 111 -6.97 -30.19 37.29
C ASP A 111 -7.45 -29.98 35.84
N ASN A 112 -8.20 -28.90 35.60
CA ASN A 112 -8.66 -28.53 34.27
C ASN A 112 -7.49 -28.35 33.29
N VAL A 113 -7.61 -28.90 32.09
CA VAL A 113 -6.57 -28.86 31.05
C VAL A 113 -6.09 -27.44 30.73
N ALA A 114 -6.99 -26.47 30.57
CA ALA A 114 -6.62 -25.09 30.25
C ALA A 114 -5.88 -24.42 31.43
N SER A 115 -6.29 -24.74 32.67
CA SER A 115 -5.62 -24.23 33.87
C SER A 115 -4.23 -24.83 34.07
N GLN A 116 -4.07 -26.13 33.84
CA GLN A 116 -2.80 -26.84 33.96
C GLN A 116 -1.80 -26.40 32.88
N VAL A 117 -2.25 -26.28 31.63
CA VAL A 117 -1.41 -25.78 30.52
C VAL A 117 -1.02 -24.33 30.76
N ARG A 118 -1.95 -23.46 31.17
CA ARG A 118 -1.64 -22.05 31.47
C ARG A 118 -0.62 -21.88 32.60
N ALA A 119 -0.59 -22.80 33.57
CA ALA A 119 0.32 -22.73 34.70
C ALA A 119 1.73 -23.27 34.39
N ARG A 120 1.88 -24.17 33.41
CA ARG A 120 3.11 -24.96 33.23
C ARG A 120 3.70 -24.95 31.81
N SER A 121 2.91 -24.66 30.78
CA SER A 121 3.36 -24.73 29.40
C SER A 121 4.26 -23.55 29.04
N GLN A 122 5.31 -23.84 28.29
CA GLN A 122 6.18 -22.84 27.64
C GLN A 122 5.96 -22.78 26.13
N LEU A 123 5.12 -23.66 25.57
CA LEU A 123 4.92 -23.79 24.13
C LEU A 123 3.51 -23.39 23.68
N ILE A 124 2.47 -23.67 24.47
CA ILE A 124 1.08 -23.52 24.04
C ILE A 124 0.19 -22.85 25.08
N GLU A 125 -0.91 -22.27 24.62
CA GLU A 125 -2.05 -21.81 25.41
C GLU A 125 -3.29 -22.58 24.95
N ILE A 126 -4.11 -23.06 25.89
CA ILE A 126 -5.40 -23.69 25.60
C ILE A 126 -6.52 -22.81 26.13
N ARG A 127 -7.52 -22.56 25.28
CA ARG A 127 -8.76 -21.84 25.62
C ARG A 127 -9.96 -22.76 25.59
N GLU A 128 -10.77 -22.66 26.63
CA GLU A 128 -12.07 -23.31 26.71
C GLU A 128 -13.09 -22.58 25.82
N PRO A 129 -14.10 -23.30 25.29
CA PRO A 129 -15.26 -22.65 24.68
C PRO A 129 -15.96 -21.82 25.77
N GLY A 130 -16.49 -20.65 25.40
CA GLY A 130 -16.99 -19.62 26.33
C GLY A 130 -18.17 -20.03 27.24
N ARG A 131 -19.05 -19.08 27.59
CA ARG A 131 -20.16 -19.33 28.54
C ARG A 131 -21.03 -20.52 28.10
N GLY A 132 -21.08 -21.56 28.95
CA GLY A 132 -21.84 -22.78 28.71
C GLY A 132 -21.55 -23.88 29.75
N PRO A 133 -22.14 -25.08 29.59
CA PRO A 133 -21.78 -26.28 30.37
C PRO A 133 -20.29 -26.62 30.22
N ALA A 134 -19.75 -27.44 31.14
CA ALA A 134 -18.36 -27.85 31.06
C ALA A 134 -18.08 -28.55 29.71
N PRO A 135 -16.96 -28.25 29.03
CA PRO A 135 -16.62 -28.90 27.78
C PRO A 135 -16.51 -30.41 27.97
N THR A 136 -16.90 -31.18 26.96
CA THR A 136 -16.71 -32.63 26.97
C THR A 136 -15.23 -32.97 26.85
N ARG A 137 -14.85 -34.17 27.30
CA ARG A 137 -13.52 -34.72 27.05
C ARG A 137 -13.27 -34.78 25.54
N PRO A 138 -12.13 -34.28 25.03
CA PRO A 138 -11.79 -34.41 23.61
C PRO A 138 -11.46 -35.87 23.29
N GLU A 139 -11.87 -36.33 22.11
CA GLU A 139 -11.46 -37.63 21.58
C GLU A 139 -9.96 -37.68 21.30
N ALA A 140 -9.39 -38.88 21.27
CA ALA A 140 -7.99 -39.10 20.96
C ALA A 140 -7.68 -38.60 19.54
N GLN A 141 -6.92 -37.51 19.47
CA GLN A 141 -6.58 -36.84 18.23
C GLN A 141 -5.23 -36.15 18.38
N THR A 142 -4.60 -35.86 17.25
CA THR A 142 -3.35 -35.13 17.18
C THR A 142 -3.54 -33.94 16.27
N VAL A 143 -3.23 -32.75 16.76
CA VAL A 143 -3.33 -31.50 16.01
C VAL A 143 -1.95 -30.86 15.88
N THR A 144 -1.64 -30.37 14.68
CA THR A 144 -0.38 -29.70 14.41
C THR A 144 -0.62 -28.20 14.34
N LEU A 145 0.10 -27.45 15.16
CA LEU A 145 0.14 -25.99 15.15
C LEU A 145 1.36 -25.58 14.35
N ARG A 146 1.16 -24.81 13.28
CA ARG A 146 2.27 -24.28 12.49
C ARG A 146 2.68 -22.93 13.08
N PRO A 147 3.95 -22.73 13.47
CA PRO A 147 4.41 -21.40 13.85
C PRO A 147 4.13 -20.39 12.74
N ALA A 148 3.88 -19.14 13.12
CA ALA A 148 3.94 -18.03 12.19
C ALA A 148 5.38 -17.91 11.65
N GLY A 149 5.68 -18.63 10.58
CA GLY A 149 7.02 -18.76 10.02
C GLY A 149 7.12 -19.83 8.94
N ASP A 150 6.45 -20.97 9.12
CA ASP A 150 6.58 -22.12 8.21
C ASP A 150 5.33 -22.28 7.37
N ALA A 151 5.13 -21.33 6.45
CA ALA A 151 4.39 -21.60 5.23
C ALA A 151 5.37 -22.25 4.25
N ASP A 152 5.60 -23.56 4.39
CA ASP A 152 6.24 -24.39 3.36
C ASP A 152 5.34 -24.44 2.12
N GLY A 153 5.42 -23.37 1.33
CA GLY A 153 5.49 -23.48 -0.11
C GLY A 153 6.89 -22.98 -0.46
N ALA A 154 7.81 -23.89 -0.74
CA ALA A 154 9.14 -23.55 -1.24
C ALA A 154 8.96 -22.63 -2.46
N SER A 155 9.09 -21.33 -2.23
CA SER A 155 9.21 -20.36 -3.30
C SER A 155 10.62 -20.55 -3.83
N GLY A 156 10.77 -20.60 -5.15
CA GLY A 156 12.08 -20.46 -5.76
C GLY A 156 12.75 -19.15 -5.30
N PRO A 157 14.03 -18.92 -5.67
CA PRO A 157 14.65 -17.63 -5.43
C PRO A 157 13.75 -16.53 -5.99
N LEU A 158 13.41 -15.54 -5.15
CA LEU A 158 12.63 -14.38 -5.58
C LEU A 158 13.35 -13.74 -6.76
N SER A 159 12.65 -13.52 -7.86
CA SER A 159 13.22 -12.89 -9.06
C SER A 159 12.42 -11.64 -9.44
N ALA A 160 13.00 -10.76 -10.25
CA ALA A 160 12.30 -9.56 -10.71
C ALA A 160 11.03 -9.93 -11.52
N GLU A 161 11.06 -11.05 -12.24
CA GLU A 161 9.95 -11.56 -13.04
C GLU A 161 8.73 -11.95 -12.17
N GLU A 162 8.94 -12.47 -10.95
CA GLU A 162 7.83 -12.77 -10.03
C GLU A 162 7.09 -11.51 -9.58
N TYR A 163 7.78 -10.37 -9.49
CA TYR A 163 7.14 -9.08 -9.20
C TYR A 163 6.35 -8.57 -10.39
N VAL A 164 6.85 -8.74 -11.62
CA VAL A 164 6.10 -8.38 -12.83
C VAL A 164 4.84 -9.23 -12.92
N GLY A 165 5.00 -10.55 -12.82
CA GLY A 165 3.91 -11.52 -12.92
C GLY A 165 3.30 -11.60 -14.31
N ASP A 166 2.11 -12.18 -14.37
CA ASP A 166 1.36 -12.47 -15.58
C ASP A 166 -0.11 -12.03 -15.38
N PRO A 167 -0.65 -11.15 -16.24
CA PRO A 167 -2.04 -10.68 -16.15
C PRO A 167 -3.08 -11.78 -16.31
N ASP A 168 -2.86 -12.75 -17.21
CA ASP A 168 -3.78 -13.85 -17.46
C ASP A 168 -3.85 -14.78 -16.25
N ARG A 169 -2.71 -14.99 -15.60
CA ARG A 169 -2.60 -15.78 -14.36
C ARG A 169 -2.89 -14.98 -13.10
N ARG A 170 -3.08 -13.66 -13.22
CA ARG A 170 -3.26 -12.71 -12.11
C ARG A 170 -2.18 -12.86 -11.03
N THR A 171 -0.92 -12.84 -11.44
CA THR A 171 0.23 -12.84 -10.54
C THR A 171 0.99 -11.52 -10.63
N GLY A 172 1.82 -11.22 -9.62
CA GLY A 172 2.65 -10.01 -9.60
C GLY A 172 1.86 -8.71 -9.81
N LEU A 173 2.46 -7.75 -10.50
CA LEU A 173 1.81 -6.51 -10.92
C LEU A 173 0.68 -6.75 -11.93
N GLY A 174 0.79 -7.79 -12.76
CA GLY A 174 -0.27 -8.19 -13.71
C GLY A 174 -1.62 -8.44 -13.03
N ALA A 175 -1.63 -8.89 -11.78
CA ALA A 175 -2.86 -9.07 -11.00
C ALA A 175 -3.64 -7.76 -10.75
N LEU A 176 -2.96 -6.61 -10.74
CA LEU A 176 -3.58 -5.30 -10.51
C LEU A 176 -4.24 -4.71 -11.76
N GLU A 177 -3.96 -5.24 -12.95
CA GLU A 177 -4.52 -4.74 -14.20
C GLU A 177 -6.04 -4.90 -14.26
N ALA A 178 -6.57 -5.93 -13.61
CA ALA A 178 -8.02 -6.19 -13.52
C ALA A 178 -8.74 -5.34 -12.46
N ILE A 179 -8.05 -4.41 -11.79
CA ILE A 179 -8.61 -3.61 -10.69
C ILE A 179 -8.47 -2.12 -11.01
N ASP A 180 -9.55 -1.53 -11.53
CA ASP A 180 -9.58 -0.12 -11.95
C ASP A 180 -9.54 0.87 -10.78
N GLU A 181 -9.94 0.44 -9.57
CA GLU A 181 -10.04 1.32 -8.39
C GLU A 181 -8.67 1.67 -7.77
N VAL A 182 -7.59 1.04 -8.23
CA VAL A 182 -6.24 1.25 -7.72
C VAL A 182 -5.68 2.57 -8.24
N THR A 183 -5.40 3.52 -7.34
CA THR A 183 -4.86 4.84 -7.71
C THR A 183 -3.37 5.02 -7.39
N MET A 184 -2.80 4.10 -6.60
CA MET A 184 -1.40 4.14 -6.21
C MET A 184 -0.88 2.73 -5.91
N VAL A 185 0.38 2.48 -6.24
CA VAL A 185 1.00 1.15 -6.08
C VAL A 185 2.35 1.31 -5.39
N ALA A 186 2.64 0.43 -4.43
CA ALA A 186 3.90 0.41 -3.68
C ALA A 186 4.35 -1.04 -3.42
N VAL A 187 5.66 -1.25 -3.32
CA VAL A 187 6.26 -2.57 -3.06
C VAL A 187 7.22 -2.46 -1.87
N PRO A 188 6.72 -2.24 -0.63
CA PRO A 188 7.57 -1.97 0.53
C PRO A 188 8.51 -3.15 0.86
N ASP A 189 8.06 -4.38 0.64
CA ASP A 189 8.86 -5.58 0.91
C ASP A 189 9.97 -5.82 -0.13
N LEU A 190 10.04 -5.07 -1.23
CA LEU A 190 11.18 -5.09 -2.15
C LEU A 190 12.48 -4.78 -1.40
N MET A 191 12.42 -3.80 -0.49
CA MET A 191 13.56 -3.44 0.35
C MET A 191 13.92 -4.54 1.33
N SER A 192 12.93 -5.32 1.79
CA SER A 192 13.21 -6.45 2.65
C SER A 192 13.87 -7.61 1.91
N ALA A 193 13.44 -7.90 0.67
CA ALA A 193 14.10 -8.88 -0.19
C ALA A 193 15.56 -8.48 -0.46
N TYR A 194 15.82 -7.19 -0.68
CA TYR A 194 17.17 -6.65 -0.78
C TYR A 194 17.99 -6.83 0.51
N GLU A 195 17.45 -6.44 1.67
CA GLU A 195 18.16 -6.56 2.96
C GLU A 195 18.48 -8.01 3.35
N ARG A 196 17.66 -8.98 2.91
CA ARG A 196 17.92 -10.41 3.11
C ARG A 196 18.93 -10.99 2.11
N GLY A 197 19.28 -10.26 1.07
CA GLY A 197 20.14 -10.72 -0.01
C GLY A 197 19.43 -11.63 -1.02
N ASP A 198 18.09 -11.66 -1.01
CA ASP A 198 17.30 -12.42 -2.00
C ASP A 198 17.33 -11.73 -3.37
N LEU A 199 17.48 -10.40 -3.38
CA LEU A 199 17.61 -9.57 -4.58
C LEU A 199 18.82 -8.64 -4.43
N ASP A 200 19.54 -8.42 -5.52
CA ASP A 200 20.59 -7.40 -5.58
C ASP A 200 20.03 -6.02 -5.98
N LEU A 201 20.89 -5.00 -5.98
CA LEU A 201 20.47 -3.64 -6.32
C LEU A 201 20.00 -3.51 -7.77
N GLU A 202 20.57 -4.28 -8.70
CA GLU A 202 20.14 -4.27 -10.11
C GLU A 202 18.70 -4.79 -10.23
N SER A 203 18.39 -5.88 -9.52
CA SER A 203 17.04 -6.44 -9.46
C SER A 203 16.05 -5.48 -8.79
N VAL A 204 16.47 -4.75 -7.75
CA VAL A 204 15.65 -3.69 -7.14
C VAL A 204 15.30 -2.60 -8.16
N VAL A 205 16.28 -2.15 -8.96
CA VAL A 205 16.06 -1.17 -10.02
C VAL A 205 15.10 -1.73 -11.08
N SER A 206 15.27 -3.00 -11.47
CA SER A 206 14.39 -3.68 -12.42
C SER A 206 12.94 -3.72 -11.94
N VAL A 207 12.69 -4.17 -10.71
CA VAL A 207 11.33 -4.21 -10.13
C VAL A 207 10.73 -2.82 -10.01
N GLN A 208 11.51 -1.81 -9.61
CA GLN A 208 11.02 -0.43 -9.57
C GLN A 208 10.66 0.07 -10.96
N ARG A 209 11.45 -0.25 -11.99
CA ARG A 209 11.11 0.10 -13.38
C ARG A 209 9.81 -0.58 -13.82
N SER A 210 9.65 -1.87 -13.56
CA SER A 210 8.39 -2.58 -13.88
C SER A 210 7.18 -1.97 -13.18
N LEU A 211 7.34 -1.52 -11.93
CA LEU A 211 6.28 -0.81 -11.21
C LEU A 211 5.90 0.53 -11.88
N ILE A 212 6.90 1.27 -12.37
CA ILE A 212 6.68 2.51 -13.14
C ILE A 212 5.98 2.20 -14.46
N ASP A 213 6.43 1.18 -15.18
CA ASP A 213 5.90 0.77 -16.48
C ASP A 213 4.44 0.32 -16.35
N HIS A 214 4.10 -0.47 -15.32
CA HIS A 214 2.72 -0.83 -14.99
C HIS A 214 1.86 0.43 -14.77
N CYS A 215 2.32 1.37 -13.95
CA CYS A 215 1.56 2.60 -13.69
C CYS A 215 1.41 3.47 -14.95
N ALA A 216 2.42 3.50 -15.82
CA ALA A 216 2.37 4.23 -17.08
C ALA A 216 1.45 3.57 -18.11
N LEU A 217 1.39 2.24 -18.15
CA LEU A 217 0.50 1.47 -19.00
C LEU A 217 -0.97 1.68 -18.60
N MET A 218 -1.27 1.60 -17.31
CA MET A 218 -2.64 1.79 -16.80
C MET A 218 -3.10 3.25 -16.89
N GLY A 219 -2.20 4.22 -16.70
CA GLY A 219 -2.49 5.66 -16.87
C GLY A 219 -3.30 6.32 -15.74
N ASP A 220 -3.93 5.53 -14.88
CA ASP A 220 -4.83 5.94 -13.78
C ASP A 220 -4.15 5.93 -12.40
N ARG A 221 -2.97 5.31 -12.27
CA ARG A 221 -2.26 5.09 -11.00
C ARG A 221 -0.82 5.59 -10.99
N ILE A 222 -0.25 5.74 -9.79
CA ILE A 222 1.13 6.25 -9.59
C ILE A 222 1.94 5.33 -8.69
N ALA A 223 3.17 5.03 -9.09
CA ALA A 223 4.15 4.27 -8.33
C ALA A 223 4.75 5.11 -7.19
N ILE A 224 4.66 4.63 -5.95
CA ILE A 224 5.36 5.18 -4.80
C ILE A 224 6.59 4.33 -4.52
N LEU A 225 7.75 4.86 -4.87
CA LEU A 225 9.04 4.19 -4.75
C LEU A 225 9.69 4.49 -3.40
N ASP A 226 10.41 3.49 -2.89
CA ASP A 226 11.27 3.59 -1.72
C ASP A 226 12.73 3.39 -2.12
N PRO A 227 13.68 4.20 -1.61
CA PRO A 227 15.09 3.96 -1.85
C PRO A 227 15.62 2.85 -0.94
N PRO A 228 16.79 2.25 -1.26
CA PRO A 228 17.52 1.40 -0.32
C PRO A 228 17.67 2.04 1.07
N PRO A 229 17.70 1.25 2.14
CA PRO A 229 17.81 1.78 3.51
C PRO A 229 19.18 2.42 3.75
N GLY A 230 19.21 3.40 4.65
CA GLY A 230 20.47 3.92 5.21
C GLY A 230 21.25 4.87 4.31
N LEU A 231 20.73 5.27 3.15
CA LEU A 231 21.41 6.21 2.27
C LEU A 231 21.56 7.59 2.92
N SER A 232 22.77 8.16 2.85
CA SER A 232 23.02 9.56 3.16
C SER A 232 22.43 10.50 2.10
N PRO A 233 22.33 11.82 2.37
CA PRO A 233 21.82 12.79 1.40
C PRO A 233 22.61 12.82 0.07
N ARG A 234 23.91 12.56 0.13
CA ARG A 234 24.72 12.40 -1.10
C ARG A 234 24.36 11.10 -1.83
N GLN A 235 24.31 9.97 -1.12
CA GLN A 235 24.03 8.68 -1.74
C GLN A 235 22.62 8.59 -2.33
N ILE A 236 21.60 9.20 -1.71
CA ILE A 236 20.25 9.24 -2.30
C ILE A 236 20.21 10.11 -3.57
N LYS A 237 21.02 11.17 -3.62
CA LYS A 237 21.19 11.97 -4.84
C LYS A 237 21.80 11.11 -5.95
N ASP A 238 22.87 10.39 -5.66
CA ASP A 238 23.55 9.51 -6.61
C ASP A 238 22.62 8.36 -7.04
N TRP A 239 21.86 7.76 -6.11
CA TRP A 239 20.83 6.77 -6.41
C TRP A 239 19.77 7.29 -7.39
N ARG A 240 19.27 8.51 -7.17
CA ARG A 240 18.24 9.15 -8.02
C ARG A 240 18.77 9.53 -9.40
N MET A 241 20.00 10.05 -9.48
CA MET A 241 20.53 10.67 -10.70
C MET A 241 21.37 9.72 -11.54
N GLU A 242 22.14 8.84 -10.91
CA GLU A 242 23.14 8.00 -11.57
C GLU A 242 22.70 6.53 -11.59
N THR A 243 22.20 5.99 -10.48
CA THR A 243 21.84 4.57 -10.40
C THR A 243 20.51 4.26 -11.09
N THR A 244 19.44 4.98 -10.74
CA THR A 244 18.10 4.74 -11.29
C THR A 244 17.85 5.54 -12.56
N GLY A 245 18.17 6.85 -12.53
CA GLY A 245 17.98 7.75 -13.65
C GLY A 245 16.53 7.84 -14.16
N PHE A 246 15.55 7.41 -13.36
CA PHE A 246 14.16 7.28 -13.82
C PHE A 246 13.58 8.64 -14.22
N ASP A 247 12.83 8.65 -15.32
CA ASP A 247 12.07 9.79 -15.82
C ASP A 247 10.63 9.34 -16.09
N SER A 248 9.74 9.66 -15.17
CA SER A 248 8.32 9.30 -15.32
C SER A 248 7.42 10.22 -14.51
N LYS A 249 6.32 10.64 -15.15
CA LYS A 249 5.21 11.35 -14.50
C LYS A 249 4.37 10.42 -13.62
N PHE A 250 4.47 9.10 -13.80
CA PHE A 250 3.72 8.09 -13.06
C PHE A 250 4.49 7.49 -11.87
N ALA A 251 5.54 8.18 -11.42
CA ALA A 251 6.40 7.71 -10.34
C ALA A 251 6.80 8.84 -9.40
N THR A 252 7.01 8.50 -8.13
CA THR A 252 7.51 9.39 -7.10
C THR A 252 8.42 8.63 -6.14
N LEU A 253 9.43 9.30 -5.59
CA LEU A 253 10.36 8.72 -4.64
C LEU A 253 10.36 9.53 -3.34
N TYR A 254 10.16 8.84 -2.21
CA TYR A 254 10.14 9.46 -0.88
C TYR A 254 11.37 9.06 -0.07
N TYR A 255 11.98 10.04 0.61
CA TYR A 255 13.19 9.85 1.40
C TYR A 255 13.17 10.79 2.62
N PRO A 256 13.70 10.40 3.78
CA PRO A 256 14.29 9.10 4.13
C PRO A 256 13.25 8.10 4.66
N TRP A 257 13.72 6.91 5.05
CA TRP A 257 12.93 5.96 5.81
C TRP A 257 12.46 6.57 7.15
N ILE A 258 11.29 6.13 7.59
CA ILE A 258 10.65 6.60 8.81
C ILE A 258 10.76 5.53 9.91
N LYS A 259 10.84 5.97 11.15
CA LYS A 259 10.78 5.08 12.32
C LYS A 259 9.37 5.05 12.85
N VAL A 260 8.84 3.86 13.08
CA VAL A 260 7.48 3.62 13.60
C VAL A 260 7.54 2.62 14.74
N PHE A 261 6.52 2.62 15.62
CA PHE A 261 6.38 1.58 16.63
C PHE A 261 5.77 0.34 16.00
N ASP A 262 6.45 -0.81 16.13
CA ASP A 262 5.94 -2.11 15.74
C ASP A 262 5.29 -2.78 16.97
N PRO A 263 3.95 -2.91 17.01
CA PRO A 263 3.26 -3.53 18.13
C PRO A 263 3.55 -5.03 18.27
N ALA A 264 3.85 -5.73 17.16
CA ALA A 264 4.13 -7.16 17.18
C ALA A 264 5.51 -7.44 17.77
N ALA A 265 6.50 -6.62 17.43
CA ALA A 265 7.86 -6.71 17.99
C ALA A 265 8.03 -5.95 19.31
N GLY A 266 7.06 -5.14 19.72
CA GLY A 266 7.11 -4.32 20.94
C GLY A 266 8.22 -3.26 20.93
N ARG A 267 8.72 -2.87 19.76
CA ARG A 267 9.86 -1.93 19.62
C ARG A 267 9.73 -1.06 18.39
N ASN A 268 10.47 0.04 18.36
CA ASN A 268 10.52 0.91 17.18
C ASN A 268 11.42 0.31 16.08
N ALA A 269 10.94 0.29 14.84
CA ALA A 269 11.66 -0.17 13.66
C ALA A 269 11.66 0.90 12.56
N PHE A 270 12.69 0.89 11.72
CA PHE A 270 12.69 1.69 10.49
C PHE A 270 11.94 0.95 9.40
N VAL A 271 11.10 1.66 8.65
CA VAL A 271 10.31 1.10 7.57
C VAL A 271 10.36 2.01 6.34
N PRO A 272 10.21 1.45 5.12
CA PRO A 272 10.01 2.24 3.92
C PRO A 272 8.78 3.15 4.07
N PRO A 273 8.85 4.41 3.61
CA PRO A 273 7.77 5.37 3.81
C PRO A 273 6.54 5.13 2.92
N SER A 274 6.65 4.42 1.79
CA SER A 274 5.61 4.31 0.77
C SER A 274 4.19 4.04 1.29
N GLY A 275 4.01 3.06 2.18
CA GLY A 275 2.68 2.74 2.73
C GLY A 275 2.07 3.87 3.56
N HIS A 276 2.89 4.53 4.39
CA HIS A 276 2.42 5.68 5.18
C HIS A 276 2.09 6.87 4.29
N ILE A 277 2.89 7.08 3.24
CA ILE A 277 2.68 8.14 2.25
C ILE A 277 1.41 7.90 1.45
N ALA A 278 1.14 6.66 1.02
CA ALA A 278 -0.12 6.29 0.37
C ALA A 278 -1.34 6.66 1.24
N GLY A 279 -1.26 6.43 2.55
CA GLY A 279 -2.31 6.85 3.47
C GLY A 279 -2.43 8.38 3.59
N VAL A 280 -1.30 9.10 3.60
CA VAL A 280 -1.29 10.57 3.61
C VAL A 280 -1.96 11.12 2.35
N TRP A 281 -1.73 10.51 1.20
CA TRP A 281 -2.38 10.86 -0.07
C TRP A 281 -3.89 10.67 0.03
N ALA A 282 -4.34 9.49 0.46
CA ALA A 282 -5.76 9.20 0.63
C ALA A 282 -6.47 10.23 1.53
N ARG A 283 -5.85 10.59 2.67
CA ARG A 283 -6.40 11.63 3.55
C ARG A 283 -6.39 13.02 2.93
N ASN A 284 -5.34 13.38 2.20
CA ASN A 284 -5.27 14.67 1.52
C ASN A 284 -6.39 14.79 0.48
N ASP A 285 -6.60 13.73 -0.30
CA ASP A 285 -7.66 13.71 -1.32
C ASP A 285 -9.05 13.82 -0.68
N ALA A 286 -9.30 13.03 0.37
CA ALA A 286 -10.59 13.03 1.05
C ALA A 286 -10.92 14.38 1.73
N SER A 287 -9.91 15.06 2.27
CA SER A 287 -10.11 16.30 3.03
C SER A 287 -9.99 17.58 2.20
N ARG A 288 -9.18 17.56 1.14
CA ARG A 288 -8.79 18.76 0.39
C ARG A 288 -8.91 18.62 -1.13
N GLY A 289 -9.15 17.41 -1.63
CA GLY A 289 -9.22 17.10 -3.05
C GLY A 289 -7.85 16.84 -3.69
N VAL A 290 -7.85 15.98 -4.71
CA VAL A 290 -6.65 15.49 -5.42
C VAL A 290 -5.80 16.59 -6.05
N HIS A 291 -6.41 17.72 -6.38
CA HIS A 291 -5.76 18.90 -6.95
C HIS A 291 -4.80 19.59 -5.96
N LYS A 292 -4.90 19.30 -4.65
CA LYS A 292 -3.95 19.79 -3.66
C LYS A 292 -2.74 18.87 -3.53
N ALA A 293 -1.56 19.46 -3.40
CA ALA A 293 -0.34 18.72 -3.12
C ALA A 293 -0.40 18.06 -1.73
N PRO A 294 -0.07 16.76 -1.60
CA PRO A 294 0.05 16.06 -0.33
C PRO A 294 1.37 16.41 0.41
N ALA A 295 1.74 17.69 0.41
CA ALA A 295 2.91 18.23 1.09
C ALA A 295 2.49 19.03 2.33
N ASN A 296 3.42 19.22 3.26
CA ASN A 296 3.21 19.82 4.59
C ASN A 296 2.22 19.01 5.47
N GLU A 297 1.93 17.78 5.08
CA GLU A 297 1.08 16.83 5.81
C GLU A 297 1.89 16.09 6.87
N VAL A 298 1.28 15.84 8.03
CA VAL A 298 1.91 15.05 9.11
C VAL A 298 1.81 13.56 8.80
N ILE A 299 2.90 12.82 8.99
CA ILE A 299 2.89 11.36 8.90
C ILE A 299 2.53 10.80 10.27
N ARG A 300 1.30 10.29 10.41
CA ARG A 300 0.83 9.67 11.66
C ARG A 300 1.57 8.36 11.90
N GLY A 301 1.95 8.10 13.15
CA GLY A 301 2.71 6.92 13.56
C GLY A 301 4.24 7.04 13.40
N ALA A 302 4.73 8.02 12.63
CA ALA A 302 6.16 8.27 12.53
C ALA A 302 6.70 8.96 13.79
N VAL A 303 7.70 8.35 14.43
CA VAL A 303 8.32 8.85 15.67
C VAL A 303 9.67 9.52 15.44
N SER A 304 10.43 9.06 14.44
CA SER A 304 11.69 9.70 14.03
C SER A 304 12.00 9.40 12.56
N LEU A 305 13.07 9.99 12.04
CA LEU A 305 13.58 9.74 10.69
C LEU A 305 14.91 8.99 10.76
N GLN A 306 15.20 8.17 9.75
CA GLN A 306 16.49 7.50 9.63
C GLN A 306 17.63 8.50 9.44
N THR A 307 17.38 9.53 8.63
CA THR A 307 18.30 10.64 8.38
C THR A 307 17.60 11.96 8.67
N GLN A 308 18.23 12.87 9.39
CA GLN A 308 17.68 14.22 9.58
C GLN A 308 18.20 15.15 8.49
N LEU A 309 17.29 15.73 7.71
CA LEU A 309 17.65 16.61 6.60
C LEU A 309 17.70 18.08 7.03
N THR A 310 18.86 18.70 6.78
CA THR A 310 19.03 20.15 6.84
C THR A 310 18.27 20.84 5.71
N LYS A 311 18.15 22.16 5.79
CA LYS A 311 17.54 22.96 4.73
C LYS A 311 18.35 22.85 3.42
N ASN A 312 19.67 22.98 3.51
CA ASN A 312 20.54 22.97 2.33
C ASN A 312 20.50 21.61 1.61
N GLU A 313 20.48 20.50 2.35
CA GLU A 313 20.33 19.18 1.74
C GLU A 313 18.98 19.04 1.04
N HIS A 314 17.89 19.49 1.68
CA HIS A 314 16.58 19.50 1.03
C HIS A 314 16.57 20.36 -0.25
N ASP A 315 17.18 21.54 -0.22
CA ASP A 315 17.26 22.46 -1.36
C ASP A 315 18.07 21.86 -2.53
N LEU A 316 18.91 20.86 -2.28
CA LEU A 316 19.62 20.08 -3.31
C LEU A 316 18.82 18.88 -3.83
N LEU A 317 18.05 18.21 -2.96
CA LEU A 317 17.32 16.98 -3.30
C LEU A 317 15.96 17.25 -3.95
N ASN A 318 15.23 18.27 -3.50
CA ASN A 318 13.91 18.56 -4.05
C ASN A 318 13.96 18.89 -5.56
N PRO A 319 14.90 19.71 -6.08
CA PRO A 319 15.08 19.98 -7.51
C PRO A 319 15.08 18.75 -8.41
N ILE A 320 15.63 17.63 -7.94
CA ILE A 320 15.75 16.37 -8.69
C ILE A 320 14.58 15.39 -8.48
N GLY A 321 13.47 15.87 -7.93
CA GLY A 321 12.22 15.11 -7.79
C GLY A 321 12.13 14.25 -6.53
N LEU A 322 13.06 14.38 -5.57
CA LEU A 322 12.99 13.66 -4.29
C LEU A 322 12.03 14.35 -3.33
N ASN A 323 11.02 13.60 -2.88
CA ASN A 323 10.08 14.08 -1.88
C ASN A 323 10.63 13.83 -0.48
N CYS A 324 11.22 14.88 0.09
CA CYS A 324 11.86 14.80 1.39
C CYS A 324 10.82 14.73 2.53
N ILE A 325 11.05 13.85 3.50
CA ILE A 325 10.33 13.80 4.77
C ILE A 325 11.21 14.46 5.82
N ARG A 326 10.65 15.38 6.61
CA ARG A 326 11.43 16.19 7.57
C ARG A 326 10.73 16.27 8.92
N ALA A 327 11.53 16.24 9.99
CA ALA A 327 11.06 16.52 11.34
C ALA A 327 11.16 18.02 11.63
N PHE A 328 10.07 18.61 12.11
CA PHE A 328 10.05 20.00 12.53
C PHE A 328 9.68 20.09 14.02
N PRO A 329 10.48 20.78 14.85
CA PRO A 329 10.15 21.00 16.25
C PRO A 329 8.75 21.59 16.46
N GLY A 330 7.96 21.01 17.37
CA GLY A 330 6.57 21.41 17.65
C GLY A 330 5.56 21.15 16.52
N ARG A 331 6.04 20.60 15.40
CA ARG A 331 5.30 20.48 14.14
C ARG A 331 5.20 19.03 13.66
N GLY A 332 6.01 18.12 14.22
CA GLY A 332 6.00 16.69 13.90
C GLY A 332 6.77 16.37 12.63
N ILE A 333 6.68 15.11 12.21
CA ILE A 333 7.29 14.61 10.98
C ILE A 333 6.33 14.86 9.82
N ARG A 334 6.82 15.54 8.79
CA ARG A 334 6.01 15.99 7.66
C ARG A 334 6.60 15.59 6.32
N VAL A 335 5.70 15.35 5.38
CA VAL A 335 6.03 15.32 3.95
C VAL A 335 6.39 16.75 3.51
N TRP A 336 7.54 16.92 2.89
CA TRP A 336 8.09 18.23 2.50
C TRP A 336 8.48 18.27 1.01
N GLY A 337 7.64 17.65 0.18
CA GLY A 337 7.74 17.64 -1.29
C GLY A 337 6.49 16.99 -1.89
N ALA A 338 6.15 17.35 -3.13
CA ALA A 338 5.08 16.70 -3.90
C ALA A 338 5.40 16.73 -5.40
N ARG A 339 6.50 16.07 -5.77
CA ARG A 339 7.03 16.00 -7.13
C ARG A 339 6.96 14.58 -7.69
N THR A 340 6.83 14.48 -8.99
CA THR A 340 7.04 13.24 -9.73
C THR A 340 8.53 13.10 -10.09
N LEU A 341 8.89 12.00 -10.74
CA LEU A 341 10.23 11.80 -11.30
C LEU A 341 10.40 12.41 -12.70
N ALA A 342 9.37 13.10 -13.23
CA ALA A 342 9.37 13.64 -14.59
C ALA A 342 10.42 14.75 -14.78
N ALA A 343 11.16 14.68 -15.89
CA ALA A 343 12.01 15.76 -16.37
C ALA A 343 11.19 16.92 -16.97
N ASP A 344 10.06 16.61 -17.60
CA ASP A 344 9.13 17.61 -18.16
C ASP A 344 8.53 18.50 -17.04
N PRO A 345 8.80 19.82 -17.06
CA PRO A 345 8.23 20.75 -16.08
C PRO A 345 6.70 20.77 -16.02
N ALA A 346 6.00 20.38 -17.08
CA ALA A 346 4.54 20.27 -17.09
C ALA A 346 4.03 19.21 -16.10
N TRP A 347 4.80 18.13 -15.94
CA TRP A 347 4.44 16.98 -15.08
C TRP A 347 5.23 16.91 -13.78
N ARG A 348 6.07 17.90 -13.49
CA ARG A 348 6.88 17.99 -12.26
C ARG A 348 6.07 17.75 -10.99
N TYR A 349 4.85 18.29 -10.91
CA TYR A 349 4.07 18.28 -9.69
C TYR A 349 3.15 17.06 -9.60
N LEU A 350 3.23 16.37 -8.48
CA LEU A 350 2.46 15.17 -8.21
C LEU A 350 0.95 15.42 -8.26
N ASN A 351 0.47 16.51 -7.64
CA ASN A 351 -0.96 16.84 -7.66
C ASN A 351 -1.48 17.14 -9.07
N VAL A 352 -0.62 17.62 -9.98
CA VAL A 352 -1.01 17.84 -11.37
C VAL A 352 -1.24 16.51 -12.06
N ARG A 353 -0.30 15.55 -11.99
CA ARG A 353 -0.52 14.22 -12.61
C ARG A 353 -1.73 13.52 -11.99
N ARG A 354 -1.87 13.54 -10.66
CA ARG A 354 -3.01 12.92 -9.97
C ARG A 354 -4.35 13.57 -10.35
N LEU A 355 -4.37 14.89 -10.54
CA LEU A 355 -5.56 15.57 -11.05
C LEU A 355 -5.91 15.11 -12.47
N PHE A 356 -4.92 14.94 -13.36
CA PHE A 356 -5.17 14.43 -14.71
C PHE A 356 -5.73 12.99 -14.68
N ASN A 357 -5.15 12.08 -13.88
CA ASN A 357 -5.71 10.73 -13.72
C ASN A 357 -7.18 10.79 -13.27
N TYR A 358 -7.47 11.61 -12.25
CA TYR A 358 -8.83 11.79 -11.75
C TYR A 358 -9.81 12.34 -12.81
N LEU A 359 -9.39 13.34 -13.58
CA LEU A 359 -10.23 13.93 -14.62
C LEU A 359 -10.48 12.94 -15.77
N GLU A 360 -9.43 12.27 -16.24
CA GLU A 360 -9.48 11.26 -17.31
C GLU A 360 -10.47 10.15 -16.93
N GLU A 361 -10.30 9.55 -15.75
CA GLU A 361 -11.19 8.47 -15.26
C GLU A 361 -12.63 8.94 -15.02
N SER A 362 -12.82 10.11 -14.41
CA SER A 362 -14.16 10.64 -14.14
C SER A 362 -14.92 10.94 -15.44
N ILE A 363 -14.22 11.44 -16.47
CA ILE A 363 -14.81 11.73 -17.77
C ILE A 363 -15.13 10.43 -18.51
N LEU A 364 -14.23 9.45 -18.47
CA LEU A 364 -14.45 8.14 -19.08
C LEU A 364 -15.67 7.44 -18.46
N ALA A 365 -15.76 7.40 -17.13
CA ALA A 365 -16.88 6.84 -16.41
C ALA A 365 -18.20 7.59 -16.71
N GLY A 366 -18.15 8.92 -16.77
CA GLY A 366 -19.32 9.77 -17.05
C GLY A 366 -19.79 9.75 -18.52
N THR A 367 -18.98 9.23 -19.44
CA THR A 367 -19.27 9.22 -20.88
C THR A 367 -19.43 7.81 -21.48
N GLN A 368 -19.51 6.75 -20.66
CA GLN A 368 -19.70 5.37 -21.12
C GLN A 368 -20.91 5.16 -22.06
N TRP A 369 -21.97 5.96 -21.92
CA TRP A 369 -23.16 5.88 -22.78
C TRP A 369 -22.88 6.24 -24.25
N VAL A 370 -21.79 6.97 -24.54
CA VAL A 370 -21.46 7.49 -25.89
C VAL A 370 -21.31 6.37 -26.91
N VAL A 371 -20.78 5.21 -26.52
CA VAL A 371 -20.54 4.08 -27.44
C VAL A 371 -21.82 3.44 -27.99
N PHE A 372 -22.98 3.79 -27.44
CA PHE A 372 -24.29 3.26 -27.84
C PHE A 372 -25.11 4.27 -28.67
N GLU A 373 -24.56 5.43 -28.99
CA GLU A 373 -25.28 6.51 -29.64
C GLU A 373 -24.82 6.71 -31.11
N PRO A 374 -25.70 7.22 -31.99
CA PRO A 374 -25.30 7.61 -33.34
C PRO A 374 -24.22 8.70 -33.33
N ASN A 375 -23.17 8.54 -34.14
CA ASN A 375 -22.11 9.53 -34.29
C ASN A 375 -22.58 10.72 -35.14
N ASP A 376 -23.23 11.69 -34.50
CA ASP A 376 -23.80 12.89 -35.13
C ASP A 376 -23.55 14.18 -34.34
N ASP A 377 -23.91 15.33 -34.93
CA ASP A 377 -23.78 16.66 -34.31
C ASP A 377 -24.50 16.74 -32.93
N ALA A 378 -25.56 15.94 -32.71
CA ALA A 378 -26.31 15.92 -31.46
C ALA A 378 -25.59 15.15 -30.35
N LEU A 379 -24.94 14.03 -30.67
CA LEU A 379 -24.02 13.31 -29.78
C LEU A 379 -22.88 14.23 -29.35
N TRP A 380 -22.21 14.88 -30.29
CA TRP A 380 -21.09 15.77 -29.96
C TRP A 380 -21.51 16.91 -29.03
N ALA A 381 -22.69 17.51 -29.27
CA ALA A 381 -23.25 18.53 -28.39
C ALA A 381 -23.56 17.99 -26.98
N ARG A 382 -24.05 16.74 -26.86
CA ARG A 382 -24.25 16.07 -25.56
C ARG A 382 -22.92 15.86 -24.83
N ILE A 383 -21.89 15.35 -25.51
CA ILE A 383 -20.55 15.14 -24.95
C ILE A 383 -20.00 16.46 -24.41
N ARG A 384 -19.98 17.52 -25.22
CA ARG A 384 -19.50 18.84 -24.79
C ARG A 384 -20.22 19.32 -23.54
N ARG A 385 -21.56 19.25 -23.50
CA ARG A 385 -22.34 19.67 -22.33
C ARG A 385 -22.00 18.88 -21.07
N THR A 386 -21.91 17.56 -21.17
CA THR A 386 -21.61 16.69 -20.02
C THR A 386 -20.21 16.96 -19.46
N VAL A 387 -19.20 16.98 -20.32
CA VAL A 387 -17.80 17.21 -19.93
C VAL A 387 -17.62 18.63 -19.39
N SER A 388 -18.16 19.65 -20.07
CA SER A 388 -18.09 21.03 -19.59
C SER A 388 -18.78 21.21 -18.23
N ALA A 389 -19.94 20.58 -17.99
CA ALA A 389 -20.61 20.66 -16.70
C ALA A 389 -19.76 20.08 -15.56
N PHE A 390 -19.07 18.97 -15.81
CA PHE A 390 -18.11 18.39 -14.87
C PHE A 390 -16.93 19.34 -14.60
N LEU A 391 -16.27 19.84 -15.64
CA LEU A 391 -15.10 20.73 -15.50
C LEU A 391 -15.45 22.07 -14.83
N VAL A 392 -16.67 22.61 -15.04
CA VAL A 392 -17.16 23.78 -14.28
C VAL A 392 -17.22 23.48 -12.79
N ASN A 393 -17.66 22.28 -12.39
CA ASN A 393 -17.70 21.90 -10.98
C ASN A 393 -16.29 21.80 -10.38
N GLU A 394 -15.34 21.22 -11.12
CA GLU A 394 -13.95 21.12 -10.69
C GLU A 394 -13.26 22.49 -10.59
N TRP A 395 -13.54 23.39 -11.55
CA TRP A 395 -13.09 24.78 -11.49
C TRP A 395 -13.67 25.51 -10.27
N ARG A 396 -14.97 25.39 -9.99
CA ARG A 396 -15.61 25.98 -8.81
C ARG A 396 -15.04 25.45 -7.49
N ARG A 397 -14.54 24.21 -7.48
CA ARG A 397 -13.84 23.59 -6.34
C ARG A 397 -12.39 24.07 -6.20
N GLY A 398 -11.90 24.88 -7.14
CA GLY A 398 -10.54 25.42 -7.15
C GLY A 398 -9.47 24.43 -7.62
N ALA A 399 -9.88 23.40 -8.38
CA ALA A 399 -8.94 22.45 -8.99
C ALA A 399 -8.28 23.00 -10.25
N LEU A 400 -9.00 23.86 -10.99
CA LEU A 400 -8.54 24.51 -12.21
C LEU A 400 -8.25 25.99 -11.97
N PHE A 401 -7.23 26.53 -12.64
CA PHE A 401 -6.81 27.93 -12.59
C PHE A 401 -7.62 28.77 -13.59
N GLY A 402 -7.83 30.06 -13.31
CA GLY A 402 -8.56 30.98 -14.19
C GLY A 402 -9.70 31.67 -13.46
N LEU A 403 -10.00 32.91 -13.85
CA LEU A 403 -11.11 33.71 -13.32
C LEU A 403 -12.44 33.37 -14.01
N THR A 404 -12.38 32.79 -15.21
CA THR A 404 -13.56 32.29 -15.94
C THR A 404 -13.35 30.84 -16.38
N PRO A 405 -14.44 30.09 -16.67
CA PRO A 405 -14.34 28.73 -17.21
C PRO A 405 -13.47 28.63 -18.47
N GLU A 406 -13.53 29.63 -19.35
CA GLU A 406 -12.81 29.66 -20.63
C GLU A 406 -11.29 29.84 -20.47
N GLU A 407 -10.85 30.47 -19.37
CA GLU A 407 -9.44 30.49 -18.99
C GLU A 407 -8.99 29.15 -18.36
N ALA A 408 -9.94 28.42 -17.77
CA ALA A 408 -9.68 27.22 -16.99
C ALA A 408 -9.66 25.94 -17.82
N PHE A 409 -10.53 25.83 -18.83
CA PHE A 409 -10.60 24.67 -19.69
C PHE A 409 -11.29 24.96 -21.03
N TYR A 410 -11.09 24.07 -22.00
CA TYR A 410 -11.90 23.99 -23.21
C TYR A 410 -12.33 22.55 -23.48
N VAL A 411 -13.46 22.39 -24.16
CA VAL A 411 -13.96 21.10 -24.65
C VAL A 411 -14.39 21.26 -26.10
N LYS A 412 -13.69 20.57 -27.00
CA LYS A 412 -13.95 20.62 -28.44
C LYS A 412 -14.31 19.21 -28.93
N CYS A 413 -15.49 19.10 -29.52
CA CYS A 413 -15.99 17.88 -30.13
C CYS A 413 -16.96 18.34 -31.20
N ASP A 414 -16.51 18.49 -32.44
CA ASP A 414 -17.27 19.07 -33.55
C ASP A 414 -16.81 18.45 -34.87
N ARG A 415 -17.23 19.02 -36.01
CA ARG A 415 -16.85 18.54 -37.35
C ARG A 415 -15.36 18.68 -37.66
N GLU A 416 -14.65 19.57 -36.97
CA GLU A 416 -13.20 19.71 -37.16
C GLU A 416 -12.45 18.58 -36.45
N THR A 417 -12.90 18.19 -35.25
CA THR A 417 -12.32 17.04 -34.54
C THR A 417 -12.86 15.70 -35.03
N ASN A 418 -14.05 15.67 -35.63
CA ASN A 418 -14.72 14.47 -36.14
C ASN A 418 -15.03 14.59 -37.64
N PRO A 419 -14.01 14.56 -38.51
CA PRO A 419 -14.22 14.56 -39.95
C PRO A 419 -14.81 13.20 -40.42
N PRO A 420 -15.36 13.10 -41.64
CA PRO A 420 -16.01 11.89 -42.14
C PRO A 420 -15.18 10.62 -41.97
N GLU A 421 -13.85 10.70 -42.12
CA GLU A 421 -12.95 9.56 -41.98
C GLU A 421 -12.96 8.97 -40.56
N SER A 422 -13.08 9.83 -39.53
CA SER A 422 -13.20 9.38 -38.13
C SER A 422 -14.56 8.75 -37.84
N ILE A 423 -15.61 9.30 -38.46
CA ILE A 423 -16.99 8.80 -38.33
C ILE A 423 -17.08 7.41 -38.98
N ASP A 424 -16.54 7.26 -40.18
CA ASP A 424 -16.48 6.00 -40.92
C ASP A 424 -15.63 4.95 -40.19
N ALA A 425 -14.62 5.38 -39.42
CA ALA A 425 -13.83 4.52 -38.54
C ALA A 425 -14.54 4.19 -37.20
N GLY A 426 -15.75 4.72 -36.96
CA GLY A 426 -16.49 4.52 -35.72
C GLY A 426 -15.91 5.25 -34.50
N GLN A 427 -15.11 6.30 -34.73
CA GLN A 427 -14.42 7.06 -33.69
C GLN A 427 -15.14 8.39 -33.40
N VAL A 428 -15.21 8.75 -32.12
CA VAL A 428 -15.60 10.08 -31.66
C VAL A 428 -14.43 10.68 -30.91
N ILE A 429 -13.92 11.81 -31.39
CA ILE A 429 -12.79 12.54 -30.83
C ILE A 429 -13.33 13.77 -30.10
N CYS A 430 -12.98 13.87 -28.83
CA CYS A 430 -13.24 15.03 -27.98
C CYS A 430 -11.91 15.54 -27.41
N GLU A 431 -11.47 16.70 -27.85
CA GLU A 431 -10.28 17.37 -27.32
C GLU A 431 -10.63 18.16 -26.07
N ILE A 432 -9.85 17.97 -25.01
CA ILE A 432 -10.07 18.62 -23.72
C ILE A 432 -8.75 19.21 -23.27
N GLY A 433 -8.75 20.53 -23.04
CA GLY A 433 -7.63 21.20 -22.39
C GLY A 433 -8.04 21.70 -21.02
N VAL A 434 -7.16 21.57 -20.04
CA VAL A 434 -7.38 22.05 -18.66
C VAL A 434 -6.15 22.77 -18.13
N ALA A 435 -6.37 23.82 -17.34
CA ALA A 435 -5.34 24.59 -16.66
C ALA A 435 -5.28 24.18 -15.18
N PRO A 436 -4.39 23.26 -14.76
CA PRO A 436 -4.33 22.80 -13.37
C PRO A 436 -3.73 23.86 -12.46
N VAL A 437 -4.18 23.92 -11.20
CA VAL A 437 -3.52 24.74 -10.17
C VAL A 437 -2.15 24.15 -9.80
N LYS A 438 -1.09 24.95 -9.93
CA LYS A 438 0.29 24.56 -9.58
C LYS A 438 0.70 25.11 -8.21
N PRO A 439 1.45 24.34 -7.38
CA PRO A 439 1.97 24.84 -6.12
C PRO A 439 2.93 26.04 -6.28
N ALA A 440 2.88 26.99 -5.34
CA ALA A 440 3.85 28.07 -5.24
C ALA A 440 5.05 27.59 -4.38
N GLU A 441 6.11 27.08 -5.02
CA GLU A 441 7.31 26.61 -4.31
C GLU A 441 8.19 27.74 -3.77
N PHE A 442 8.15 28.92 -4.39
CA PHE A 442 8.93 30.08 -3.99
C PHE A 442 8.04 31.32 -3.92
N VAL A 443 8.09 32.05 -2.80
CA VAL A 443 7.45 33.34 -2.64
C VAL A 443 8.55 34.40 -2.59
N VAL A 444 8.61 35.26 -3.61
CA VAL A 444 9.59 36.34 -3.69
C VAL A 444 8.95 37.60 -3.12
N PHE A 445 9.32 37.96 -1.89
CA PHE A 445 8.98 39.26 -1.31
C PHE A 445 9.96 40.31 -1.81
N ARG A 446 9.48 41.28 -2.58
CA ARG A 446 10.26 42.46 -2.98
C ARG A 446 9.89 43.60 -2.04
N LEU A 447 10.82 44.00 -1.18
CA LEU A 447 10.66 45.19 -0.34
C LEU A 447 11.29 46.38 -1.06
N SER A 448 10.51 47.44 -1.28
CA SER A 448 11.00 48.73 -1.73
C SER A 448 10.81 49.75 -0.60
N GLN A 449 11.79 50.64 -0.45
CA GLN A 449 11.66 51.80 0.42
C GLN A 449 10.97 52.91 -0.35
N LEU A 450 9.78 53.31 0.09
CA LEU A 450 9.12 54.52 -0.40
C LEU A 450 9.76 55.71 0.30
N THR A 451 10.49 56.55 -0.44
CA THR A 451 10.95 57.84 0.08
C THR A 451 9.75 58.78 0.16
N GLY A 452 9.26 59.05 1.38
CA GLY A 452 8.11 59.91 1.61
C GLY A 452 8.47 61.39 1.67
N GLY A 453 7.91 62.18 0.74
CA GLY A 453 7.73 63.65 0.82
C GLY A 453 8.74 64.43 -0.02
N THR A 454 8.39 65.46 -0.80
CA THR A 454 7.18 66.28 -0.95
C THR A 454 7.21 66.98 -2.32
N GLY A 455 6.04 67.34 -2.83
CA GLY A 455 5.80 67.85 -4.18
C GLY A 455 6.22 69.31 -4.47
N ALA A 456 5.93 69.66 -5.73
CA ALA A 456 5.88 70.99 -6.37
C ALA A 456 7.26 71.51 -6.83
N VAL A 457 7.44 72.11 -8.02
CA VAL A 457 6.53 72.83 -8.95
C VAL A 457 7.08 72.70 -10.38
N ASP A 458 6.22 72.85 -11.39
CA ASP A 458 6.47 73.01 -12.83
C ASP A 458 7.78 73.73 -13.23
N GLU A 459 8.48 73.21 -14.25
CA GLU A 459 8.62 73.81 -15.59
C GLU A 459 8.99 72.76 -16.65
#